data_AF-A0A8B3S3Z2-F1
#
_entry.id   AF-A0A8B3S3Z2-F1
#
_cell.length_a   1.000
_cell.length_b   1.000
_cell.length_c   1.000
_cell.angle_alpha   90.00
_cell.angle_beta   90.00
_cell.angle_gamma   90.00
#
_symmetry.space_group_name_H-M   'P 1'
#
loop_
_entity.id
_entity.type
_entity.pdbx_description
1 polymer ?
#
loop_
_entity_poly.entity_id
_entity_poly.type
_entity_poly.pdbx_seq_one_letter_code
_entity_poly.pdbx_strand_id
1 'polypeptide(L)'
;MEIEASMVYVRNAFLMKDCVPSRLTEAIAIDEMRHMNWLGDLIVKKGGVLVMEHKELDFGSEDLKGYLQKQYDLENDAVKRY
;
A
#
# COMPACT_ATOMS: atom_id res chain seq x y z
N MET A 1 -5.65 4.78 -2.53
CA MET A 1 -4.84 4.93 -1.32
C MET A 1 -4.25 3.57 -0.97
N GLU A 2 -5.12 2.60 -0.68
CA GLU A 2 -4.70 1.21 -0.45
C GLU A 2 -4.14 0.51 -1.70
N ILE A 3 -4.66 0.85 -2.89
CA ILE A 3 -4.15 0.30 -4.17
C ILE A 3 -2.70 0.74 -4.37
N GLU A 4 -2.42 2.04 -4.23
CA GLU A 4 -1.06 2.57 -4.37
C GLU A 4 -0.13 2.05 -3.29
N ALA A 5 -0.56 1.98 -2.03
CA ALA A 5 0.20 1.38 -0.94
C ALA A 5 0.58 -0.07 -1.27
N SER A 6 -0.40 -0.90 -1.66
CA SER A 6 -0.16 -2.28 -2.10
C SER A 6 0.89 -2.38 -3.21
N MET A 7 0.76 -1.58 -4.27
CA MET A 7 1.68 -1.62 -5.41
C MET A 7 3.10 -1.14 -5.04
N VAL A 8 3.19 -0.06 -4.28
CA VAL A 8 4.49 0.51 -3.83
C VAL A 8 5.20 -0.46 -2.90
N TYR A 9 4.47 -1.06 -1.95
CA TYR A 9 5.05 -1.93 -0.93
C TYR A 9 5.51 -3.25 -1.55
N VAL A 10 4.73 -3.87 -2.43
CA VAL A 10 5.16 -5.10 -3.13
C VAL A 10 6.45 -4.85 -3.93
N ARG A 11 6.53 -3.75 -4.70
CA ARG A 11 7.76 -3.42 -5.45
C ARG A 11 8.94 -3.21 -4.51
N ASN A 12 8.74 -2.40 -3.46
CA ASN A 12 9.83 -2.05 -2.56
C ASN A 12 10.32 -3.27 -1.77
N ALA A 13 9.41 -4.13 -1.31
CA ALA A 13 9.76 -5.41 -0.67
C ALA A 13 10.64 -6.28 -1.57
N PHE A 14 10.32 -6.35 -2.87
CA PHE A 14 11.12 -7.11 -3.84
C PHE A 14 12.53 -6.55 -4.06
N LEU A 15 12.70 -5.23 -3.98
CA LEU A 15 13.98 -4.56 -4.21
C LEU A 15 14.85 -4.41 -2.94
N MET A 16 14.25 -4.51 -1.75
CA MET A 16 14.97 -4.46 -0.49
C MET A 16 15.92 -5.65 -0.36
N LYS A 17 17.22 -5.36 -0.16
CA LYS A 17 18.26 -6.38 0.05
C LYS A 17 18.17 -7.03 1.42
N ASP A 18 17.71 -6.26 2.42
CA ASP A 18 17.60 -6.71 3.79
C ASP A 18 16.33 -7.53 4.00
N CYS A 19 16.51 -8.79 4.43
CA CYS A 19 15.43 -9.78 4.53
C CYS A 19 14.30 -9.36 5.48
N VAL A 20 14.62 -8.80 6.64
CA VAL A 20 13.63 -8.41 7.66
C VAL A 20 12.70 -7.30 7.16
N PRO A 21 13.20 -6.12 6.73
CA PRO A 21 12.32 -5.06 6.24
C PRO A 21 11.59 -5.47 4.96
N SER A 22 12.23 -6.23 4.06
CA SER A 22 11.57 -6.77 2.87
C SER A 22 10.30 -7.57 3.21
N ARG A 23 10.42 -8.57 4.09
CA ARG A 23 9.28 -9.42 4.50
C ARG A 23 8.21 -8.66 5.27
N LEU A 24 8.60 -7.69 6.08
CA LEU A 24 7.63 -6.86 6.79
C LEU A 24 6.85 -5.96 5.83
N THR A 25 7.54 -5.33 4.87
CA THR A 25 6.88 -4.52 3.84
C THR A 25 5.94 -5.37 2.96
N GLU A 26 6.32 -6.60 2.62
CA GLU A 26 5.43 -7.54 1.91
C GLU A 26 4.18 -7.88 2.74
N ALA A 27 4.35 -8.18 4.03
CA ALA A 27 3.24 -8.49 4.92
C ALA A 27 2.26 -7.31 5.05
N ILE A 28 2.75 -6.08 5.12
CA ILE A 28 1.92 -4.87 5.13
C ILE A 28 1.16 -4.73 3.80
N ALA A 29 1.83 -4.96 2.66
CA ALA A 29 1.17 -4.92 1.36
C ALA A 29 -0.01 -5.90 1.25
N ILE A 30 0.13 -7.10 1.83
CA ILE A 30 -0.94 -8.11 1.90
C ILE A 30 -2.09 -7.62 2.78
N ASP A 31 -1.80 -6.89 3.86
CA ASP A 31 -2.83 -6.32 4.73
C ASP A 31 -3.63 -5.21 4.02
N GLU A 32 -2.97 -4.36 3.23
CA GLU A 32 -3.70 -3.37 2.41
C GLU A 32 -4.61 -4.02 1.36
N MET A 33 -4.19 -5.16 0.79
CA MET A 33 -5.07 -5.96 -0.08
C MET A 33 -6.29 -6.50 0.67
N ARG A 34 -6.15 -6.86 1.95
CA ARG A 34 -7.27 -7.28 2.81
C ARG A 34 -8.20 -6.11 3.10
N HIS A 35 -7.67 -4.93 3.41
CA HIS A 35 -8.47 -3.71 3.61
C HIS A 35 -9.28 -3.36 2.36
N MET A 36 -8.67 -3.42 1.17
CA MET A 36 -9.39 -3.21 -0.09
C MET A 36 -10.52 -4.21 -0.29
N ASN A 37 -10.29 -5.49 0.01
CA ASN A 37 -11.31 -6.51 -0.10
C ASN A 37 -12.51 -6.24 0.84
N TRP A 38 -12.25 -5.86 2.09
CA TRP A 38 -13.31 -5.51 3.04
C TRP A 38 -14.10 -4.27 2.61
N LEU A 39 -13.40 -3.22 2.18
CA LEU A 39 -14.05 -2.00 1.70
C LEU A 39 -14.89 -2.27 0.43
N GLY A 40 -14.34 -3.04 -0.52
CA GLY A 40 -15.04 -3.40 -1.75
C GLY A 40 -16.30 -4.21 -1.50
N ASP A 41 -16.22 -5.21 -0.62
CA ASP A 41 -17.38 -6.00 -0.20
C ASP A 41 -18.47 -5.13 0.45
N LEU A 42 -18.09 -4.17 1.31
CA LEU A 42 -19.03 -3.23 1.91
C LEU A 42 -19.71 -2.31 0.88
N ILE A 43 -18.96 -1.81 -0.10
CA ILE A 43 -19.49 -0.97 -1.18
C ILE A 43 -20.50 -1.74 -2.02
N VAL A 44 -20.16 -2.96 -2.45
CA VAL A 44 -21.04 -3.82 -3.26
C VAL A 44 -22.30 -4.21 -2.48
N LYS A 45 -22.18 -4.57 -1.20
CA LYS A 45 -23.33 -4.87 -0.33
C LYS A 45 -24.30 -3.69 -0.18
N LYS A 46 -23.83 -2.45 -0.35
CA LYS A 46 -24.66 -1.24 -0.32
C LYS A 46 -25.19 -0.84 -1.70
N GLY A 47 -24.99 -1.66 -2.73
CA GLY A 47 -25.44 -1.41 -4.10
C GLY A 47 -24.54 -0.46 -4.90
N GLY A 48 -23.33 -0.17 -4.40
CA GLY A 48 -22.33 0.63 -5.10
C GLY A 48 -21.48 -0.20 -6.06
N VAL A 49 -20.74 0.49 -6.93
CA VAL A 49 -19.72 -0.09 -7.80
C VAL A 49 -18.37 0.45 -7.39
N LEU A 50 -17.42 -0.44 -7.07
CA LEU A 50 -16.05 -0.07 -6.77
C LEU A 50 -15.27 0.12 -8.07
N VAL A 51 -14.58 1.26 -8.19
CA VAL A 51 -13.63 1.54 -9.28
C VAL A 51 -12.22 1.48 -8.70
N MET A 52 -11.35 0.69 -9.34
CA MET A 52 -9.98 0.44 -8.90
C MET A 52 -9.00 1.09 -9.87
N GLU A 53 -8.87 2.40 -9.78
CA GLU A 53 -7.89 3.19 -10.53
C GLU A 53 -6.78 3.69 -9.60
N HIS A 54 -5.55 3.71 -10.09
CA HIS A 54 -4.40 4.24 -9.35
C HIS A 54 -3.85 5.49 -10.05
N LYS A 55 -3.33 6.43 -9.26
CA LYS A 55 -2.55 7.56 -9.79
C LYS A 55 -1.12 7.14 -10.15
N GLU A 56 -0.34 8.07 -10.70
CA GLU A 56 1.10 7.87 -10.87
C GLU A 56 1.75 7.51 -9.53
N LEU A 57 2.56 6.45 -9.56
CA LEU A 57 3.17 5.87 -8.36
C LEU A 57 4.52 6.53 -8.08
N ASP A 58 4.70 6.89 -6.81
CA ASP A 58 5.99 7.32 -6.28
C ASP A 58 6.50 6.22 -5.34
N PHE A 59 7.66 5.66 -5.68
CA PHE A 59 8.25 4.54 -4.95
C PHE A 59 9.25 4.99 -3.86
N GLY A 60 9.52 6.30 -3.75
CA GLY A 60 10.62 6.83 -2.94
C GLY A 60 11.98 6.67 -3.61
N SER A 61 13.06 7.00 -2.90
CA SER A 61 14.42 6.73 -3.37
C SER A 61 14.72 5.23 -3.35
N GLU A 62 15.59 4.76 -4.26
CA GLU A 62 15.94 3.33 -4.42
C GLU A 62 16.92 2.82 -3.35
N ASP A 63 16.62 3.14 -2.10
CA ASP A 63 17.35 2.70 -0.92
C ASP A 63 16.36 2.40 0.23
N LEU A 64 16.82 1.65 1.24
CA LEU A 64 15.97 1.23 2.35
C LEU A 64 15.28 2.40 3.06
N LYS A 65 15.99 3.51 3.27
CA LYS A 65 15.44 4.67 3.96
C LYS A 65 14.37 5.33 3.09
N GLY A 66 14.62 5.46 1.78
CA GLY A 66 13.65 5.94 0.80
C GLY A 66 12.36 5.14 0.80
N TYR A 67 12.47 3.82 0.73
CA TYR A 67 11.31 2.93 0.74
C TYR A 67 10.50 3.00 2.03
N LEU A 68 11.18 3.06 3.19
CA LEU A 68 10.51 3.16 4.49
C LEU A 68 9.90 4.54 4.72
N GLN A 69 10.56 5.61 4.27
CA GLN A 69 10.00 6.96 4.32
C GLN A 69 8.74 7.05 3.46
N LYS A 70 8.76 6.47 2.26
CA LYS A 70 7.59 6.47 1.39
C LYS A 70 6.41 5.71 2.00
N GLN A 71 6.67 4.58 2.65
CA GLN A 71 5.67 3.86 3.45
C GLN A 71 5.10 4.76 4.54
N TYR A 72 5.95 5.38 5.36
CA TYR A 72 5.52 6.28 6.42
C TYR A 72 4.64 7.44 5.90
N ASP A 73 5.00 8.04 4.76
CA ASP A 73 4.23 9.13 4.18
C ASP A 73 2.84 8.67 3.70
N LEU A 74 2.76 7.50 3.07
CA LEU A 74 1.50 6.91 2.61
C LEU A 74 0.57 6.59 3.78
N GLU A 75 1.09 5.99 4.85
CA GLU A 75 0.32 5.69 6.07
C GLU A 75 -0.19 6.95 6.77
N ASN A 76 0.66 7.97 6.94
CA ASN A 76 0.23 9.20 7.58
C ASN A 76 -0.82 9.94 6.76
N ASP A 77 -0.71 9.92 5.43
CA ASP A 77 -1.71 10.52 4.56
C ASP A 77 -3.03 9.74 4.57
N ALA A 78 -2.99 8.42 4.80
CA ALA A 78 -4.18 7.61 5.04
C ALA A 78 -4.83 7.95 6.38
N VAL A 79 -4.06 8.01 7.47
CA VAL A 79 -4.54 8.37 8.80
C VAL A 79 -5.20 9.75 8.82
N LYS A 80 -4.66 10.74 8.10
CA LYS A 80 -5.28 12.09 8.02
C LYS A 80 -6.64 12.12 7.33
N ARG A 81 -6.99 11.11 6.54
CA ARG A 81 -8.27 11.04 5.81
C ARG A 81 -9.38 10.37 6.62
N TYR A 82 -9.03 9.64 7.68
CA TYR A 82 -9.94 8.99 8.60
C TYR A 82 -10.10 9.80 9.90
#